data_AF-A0A9E0XZT3-F1
#
_entry.id   AF-A0A9E0XZT3-F1
#
_cell.length_a   1.000
_cell.length_b   1.000
_cell.length_c   1.000
_cell.angle_alpha   90.00
_cell.angle_beta   90.00
_cell.angle_gamma   90.00
#
_symmetry.space_group_name_H-M   'P 1'
#
loop_
_entity.id
_entity.type
_entity.pdbx_description
1 polymer ?
#
loop_
_entity_poly.entity_id
_entity_poly.type
_entity_poly.pdbx_seq_one_letter_code
_entity_poly.pdbx_strand_id
1 'polypeptide(L)'
;MPDAIAQKSAELQYVIRVEPAFSGSTAKYIAEALLAIDPNSEVSVDVPSQRVKVRTSVPVAAQSLQAGLAGSGLQVVQVQQVLPTDPIARAETIMATFGFPIYVDTGHPEQDQANYATAKSAWIDADPARYQELMRQLYGEPTPLIER
;
A
#
# COMPACT_ATOMS: atom_id res chain seq x y z
N MET A 1 13.64 12.37 -27.13
CA MET A 1 12.62 11.39 -26.71
C MET A 1 12.85 11.20 -25.22
N PRO A 2 11.93 11.58 -24.31
CA PRO A 2 12.18 11.37 -22.90
C PRO A 2 11.92 9.89 -22.57
N ASP A 3 12.96 9.22 -22.09
CA ASP A 3 12.90 7.92 -21.43
C ASP A 3 11.82 7.93 -20.35
N ALA A 4 10.91 6.96 -20.40
CA ALA A 4 9.98 6.67 -19.33
C ALA A 4 10.80 6.12 -18.16
N ILE A 5 11.28 7.01 -17.29
CA ILE A 5 12.07 6.62 -16.12
C ILE A 5 11.16 5.80 -15.20
N ALA A 6 11.53 4.53 -15.05
CA ALA A 6 10.83 3.52 -14.30
C ALA A 6 10.49 4.04 -12.90
N GLN A 7 9.18 4.22 -12.67
CA GLN A 7 8.59 4.41 -11.36
C GLN A 7 9.08 3.28 -10.46
N LYS A 8 10.01 3.58 -9.54
CA LYS A 8 10.41 2.65 -8.49
C LYS A 8 9.21 2.54 -7.56
N SER A 9 8.32 1.62 -7.92
CA SER A 9 7.06 1.42 -7.22
C SER A 9 7.39 1.03 -5.78
N ALA A 10 6.80 1.73 -4.82
CA ALA A 10 6.97 1.39 -3.42
C ALA A 10 6.53 -0.06 -3.21
N GLU A 11 7.43 -0.93 -2.76
CA GLU A 11 7.11 -2.32 -2.44
C GLU A 11 6.20 -2.31 -1.19
N LEU A 12 4.92 -2.56 -1.40
CA LEU A 12 3.92 -2.71 -0.34
C LEU A 12 3.88 -4.16 0.11
N GLN A 13 3.90 -4.37 1.42
CA GLN A 13 3.76 -5.70 1.99
C GLN A 13 2.46 -5.80 2.78
N TYR A 14 1.75 -6.92 2.63
CA TYR A 14 0.51 -7.19 3.35
C TYR A 14 0.54 -8.59 3.97
N VAL A 15 -0.10 -8.72 5.13
CA VAL A 15 -0.54 -9.99 5.72
C VAL A 15 -2.05 -10.06 5.65
N ILE A 16 -2.54 -11.08 4.96
CA ILE A 16 -3.95 -11.33 4.74
C ILE A 16 -4.35 -12.58 5.53
N ARG A 17 -5.52 -12.50 6.14
CA ARG A 17 -6.21 -13.62 6.79
C ARG A 17 -7.52 -13.87 6.07
N VAL A 18 -7.76 -15.14 5.76
CA VAL A 18 -9.02 -15.60 5.14
C VAL A 18 -9.65 -16.70 5.97
N GLU A 19 -10.98 -16.79 5.91
CA GLU A 19 -11.77 -17.85 6.55
C GLU A 19 -12.77 -18.45 5.55
N PRO A 20 -13.18 -19.73 5.69
CA PRO A 20 -12.68 -20.70 6.66
C PRO A 20 -11.22 -21.10 6.37
N ALA A 21 -10.64 -21.92 7.26
CA ALA A 21 -9.27 -22.37 7.10
C ALA A 21 -9.06 -23.01 5.71
N PHE A 22 -8.06 -22.55 4.99
CA PHE A 22 -7.75 -22.97 3.63
C PHE A 22 -6.71 -24.09 3.64
N SER A 23 -6.81 -24.98 2.64
CA SER A 23 -5.83 -26.01 2.35
C SER A 23 -4.94 -25.60 1.15
N GLY A 24 -3.93 -26.42 0.83
CA GLY A 24 -3.07 -26.18 -0.34
C GLY A 24 -3.85 -26.09 -1.66
N SER A 25 -5.00 -26.76 -1.79
CA SER A 25 -5.86 -26.71 -2.98
C SER A 25 -6.50 -25.33 -3.15
N THR A 26 -6.98 -24.74 -2.04
CA THR A 26 -7.62 -23.42 -2.04
C THR A 26 -6.61 -22.27 -2.00
N ALA A 27 -5.38 -22.52 -1.53
CA ALA A 27 -4.29 -21.55 -1.54
C ALA A 27 -3.97 -21.04 -2.96
N LYS A 28 -4.16 -21.89 -3.99
CA LYS A 28 -3.99 -21.50 -5.38
C LYS A 28 -4.93 -20.35 -5.77
N TYR A 29 -6.21 -20.43 -5.38
CA TYR A 29 -7.17 -19.36 -5.68
C TYR A 29 -6.78 -18.02 -5.04
N ILE A 30 -6.19 -18.07 -3.85
CA ILE A 30 -5.69 -16.86 -3.17
C ILE A 30 -4.52 -16.25 -3.94
N ALA A 31 -3.56 -17.08 -4.36
CA ALA A 31 -2.44 -16.63 -5.16
C ALA A 31 -2.89 -16.06 -6.51
N GLU A 32 -3.83 -16.73 -7.19
CA GLU A 32 -4.40 -16.25 -8.46
C GLU A 32 -5.14 -14.91 -8.29
N ALA A 33 -5.92 -14.75 -7.22
CA ALA A 33 -6.63 -13.50 -6.93
C ALA A 33 -5.64 -12.34 -6.69
N LEU A 34 -4.52 -12.58 -6.02
CA LEU A 34 -3.49 -11.57 -5.78
C LEU A 34 -2.68 -11.23 -7.04
N LEU A 35 -2.32 -12.23 -7.84
CA LEU A 35 -1.65 -12.04 -9.12
C LEU A 35 -2.54 -11.32 -10.15
N ALA A 36 -3.87 -11.45 -10.04
CA ALA A 36 -4.81 -10.69 -10.85
C ALA A 36 -4.84 -9.19 -10.47
N ILE A 37 -4.52 -8.83 -9.22
CA ILE A 37 -4.42 -7.43 -8.77
C ILE A 37 -3.11 -6.82 -9.24
N ASP A 38 -1.99 -7.52 -9.03
CA ASP A 38 -0.69 -7.12 -9.52
C ASP A 38 0.08 -8.37 -10.00
N PRO A 39 0.34 -8.50 -11.31
CA PRO A 39 0.98 -9.69 -11.87
C PRO A 39 2.43 -9.87 -11.42
N ASN A 40 3.05 -8.81 -10.89
CA ASN A 40 4.41 -8.85 -10.35
C ASN A 40 4.42 -9.12 -8.83
N SER A 41 3.27 -9.45 -8.23
CA SER A 41 3.18 -9.73 -6.80
C SER A 41 3.93 -11.00 -6.41
N GLU A 42 4.72 -10.92 -5.34
CA GLU A 42 5.27 -12.10 -4.67
C GLU A 42 4.30 -12.56 -3.59
N VAL A 43 3.65 -13.71 -3.81
CA VAL A 43 2.67 -14.28 -2.88
C VAL A 43 3.28 -15.48 -2.15
N SER A 44 3.24 -15.44 -0.82
CA SER A 44 3.65 -16.53 0.06
C SER A 44 2.48 -16.94 0.93
N VAL A 45 1.93 -18.13 0.67
CA VAL A 45 0.79 -18.68 1.41
C VAL A 45 1.29 -19.69 2.44
N ASP A 46 1.09 -19.39 3.72
CA ASP A 46 1.41 -20.27 4.84
C ASP A 46 0.15 -20.96 5.34
N VAL A 47 -0.05 -22.21 4.89
CA VAL A 47 -1.19 -23.05 5.28
C VAL A 47 -1.18 -23.41 6.77
N PRO A 48 -0.05 -23.77 7.41
CA PRO A 48 -0.04 -24.12 8.83
C PRO A 48 -0.51 -22.97 9.74
N SER A 49 -0.06 -21.74 9.47
CA SER A 49 -0.45 -20.55 10.25
C SER A 49 -1.67 -19.82 9.70
N GLN A 50 -2.26 -20.30 8.59
CA GLN A 50 -3.43 -19.71 7.94
C GLN A 50 -3.21 -18.23 7.61
N ARG A 51 -2.02 -17.90 7.11
CA ARG A 51 -1.58 -16.54 6.79
C ARG A 51 -1.09 -16.45 5.36
N VAL A 52 -1.47 -15.39 4.68
CA VAL A 52 -1.03 -15.10 3.32
C VAL A 52 -0.22 -13.82 3.38
N LYS A 53 1.05 -13.90 3.00
CA LYS A 53 1.91 -12.72 2.84
C LYS A 53 1.96 -12.39 1.37
N VAL A 54 1.79 -11.13 1.04
CA VAL A 54 1.97 -10.65 -0.33
C VAL A 54 2.85 -9.43 -0.32
N ARG A 55 3.77 -9.38 -1.27
CA ARG A 55 4.51 -8.19 -1.63
C ARG A 55 4.07 -7.75 -3.02
N THR A 56 3.71 -6.49 -3.17
CA THR A 56 3.14 -5.95 -4.41
C THR A 56 3.49 -4.48 -4.55
N SER A 57 3.45 -3.98 -5.78
CA SER A 57 3.59 -2.55 -6.08
C SER A 57 2.26 -1.79 -6.05
N VAL A 58 1.13 -2.50 -5.90
CA VAL A 58 -0.23 -1.97 -5.99
C VAL A 58 -0.96 -2.17 -4.66
N PRO A 59 -1.72 -1.17 -4.16
CA PRO A 59 -2.45 -1.35 -2.91
C PRO A 59 -3.50 -2.46 -3.01
N VAL A 60 -3.44 -3.43 -2.09
CA VAL A 60 -4.40 -4.54 -2.02
C VAL A 60 -5.63 -4.11 -1.21
N ALA A 61 -6.72 -3.80 -1.89
CA ALA A 61 -8.01 -3.57 -1.25
C ALA A 61 -8.69 -4.89 -0.89
N ALA A 62 -9.24 -4.98 0.33
CA ALA A 62 -9.97 -6.17 0.78
C ALA A 62 -11.14 -6.53 -0.15
N GLN A 63 -11.82 -5.53 -0.72
CA GLN A 63 -12.93 -5.71 -1.65
C GLN A 63 -12.49 -6.34 -2.97
N SER A 64 -11.39 -5.85 -3.56
CA SER A 64 -10.83 -6.40 -4.79
C SER A 64 -10.36 -7.84 -4.59
N LEU A 65 -9.70 -8.12 -3.46
CA LEU A 65 -9.29 -9.47 -3.11
C LEU A 65 -10.49 -10.39 -2.88
N GLN A 66 -11.52 -9.92 -2.18
CA GLN A 66 -12.76 -10.66 -1.94
C GLN A 66 -13.48 -10.99 -3.26
N ALA A 67 -13.48 -10.05 -4.22
CA ALA A 67 -14.04 -10.28 -5.54
C ALA A 67 -13.28 -11.36 -6.33
N GLY A 68 -11.94 -11.37 -6.25
CA GLY A 68 -11.12 -12.41 -6.86
C GLY A 68 -11.31 -13.80 -6.23
N LEU A 69 -11.69 -13.84 -4.95
CA LEU A 69 -12.01 -15.07 -4.22
C LEU A 69 -13.48 -15.49 -4.35
N ALA A 70 -14.31 -14.74 -5.07
CA ALA A 70 -15.72 -15.07 -5.25
C ALA A 70 -15.87 -16.46 -5.90
N GLY A 71 -16.66 -17.34 -5.26
CA GLY A 71 -16.85 -18.73 -5.70
C GLY A 71 -15.85 -19.75 -5.14
N SER A 72 -14.78 -19.32 -4.47
CA SER A 72 -13.85 -20.22 -3.78
C SER A 72 -14.37 -20.71 -2.41
N GLY A 73 -15.40 -20.05 -1.87
CA GLY A 73 -15.88 -20.26 -0.50
C GLY A 73 -15.03 -19.59 0.59
N LEU A 74 -13.96 -18.89 0.21
CA LEU A 74 -13.11 -18.11 1.11
C LEU A 74 -13.62 -16.68 1.28
N GLN A 75 -13.42 -16.13 2.46
CA GLN A 75 -13.72 -14.76 2.83
C GLN A 75 -12.48 -14.08 3.39
N VAL A 76 -12.19 -12.89 2.90
CA VAL A 76 -11.13 -12.02 3.42
C VAL A 76 -11.61 -11.43 4.73
N VAL A 77 -10.99 -11.88 5.82
CA VAL A 77 -11.33 -11.43 7.18
C VAL A 77 -10.47 -10.24 7.57
N GLN A 78 -9.22 -10.24 7.13
CA GLN A 78 -8.28 -9.18 7.47
C GLN A 78 -7.28 -8.98 6.34
N VAL A 79 -7.05 -7.71 5.98
CA VAL A 79 -5.92 -7.29 5.16
C VAL A 79 -5.15 -6.27 5.97
N GLN A 80 -3.95 -6.63 6.40
CA GLN A 80 -3.10 -5.74 7.19
C GLN A 80 -1.84 -5.41 6.41
N GLN A 81 -1.65 -4.12 6.14
CA GLN A 81 -0.39 -3.64 5.58
C GLN A 81 0.72 -3.74 6.62
N VAL A 82 1.83 -4.34 6.23
CA VAL A 82 3.05 -4.38 7.01
C VAL A 82 3.84 -3.14 6.65
N LEU A 83 3.95 -2.22 7.60
CA LEU A 83 4.79 -1.04 7.44
C LEU A 83 6.25 -1.42 7.70
N PRO A 84 7.20 -0.84 6.93
CA PRO A 84 8.62 -0.95 7.22
C PRO A 84 8.94 -0.51 8.65
N THR A 85 9.97 -1.12 9.25
CA THR A 85 10.53 -0.67 10.52
C THR A 85 11.40 0.57 10.37
N ASP A 86 12.01 0.75 9.20
CA ASP A 86 12.77 1.95 8.87
C ASP A 86 11.81 3.17 8.76
N PRO A 87 12.07 4.28 9.47
CA PRO A 87 11.17 5.42 9.50
C PRO A 87 11.03 6.14 8.16
N ILE A 88 12.07 6.14 7.32
CA ILE A 88 12.04 6.77 6.00
C ILE A 88 11.20 5.92 5.05
N ALA A 89 11.51 4.63 4.93
CA ALA A 89 10.75 3.70 4.10
C ALA A 89 9.29 3.59 4.57
N ARG A 90 9.04 3.67 5.88
CA ARG A 90 7.69 3.73 6.45
C ARG A 90 6.94 4.97 5.99
N ALA A 91 7.57 6.14 6.05
CA ALA A 91 6.95 7.38 5.59
C ALA A 91 6.63 7.32 4.09
N GLU A 92 7.56 6.83 3.28
CA GLU A 92 7.35 6.65 1.83
C GLU A 92 6.20 5.68 1.55
N THR A 93 6.14 4.55 2.27
CA THR A 93 5.06 3.56 2.16
C THR A 93 3.69 4.16 2.50
N ILE A 94 3.62 4.94 3.58
CA ILE A 94 2.40 5.62 3.98
C ILE A 94 2.01 6.66 2.91
N MET A 95 2.93 7.54 2.51
CA MET A 95 2.68 8.53 1.46
C MET A 95 2.18 7.90 0.15
N ALA A 96 2.81 6.81 -0.29
CA ALA A 96 2.39 6.06 -1.48
C ALA A 96 0.99 5.45 -1.32
N THR A 97 0.67 4.91 -0.14
CA THR A 97 -0.66 4.35 0.16
C THR A 97 -1.76 5.41 0.06
N PHE A 98 -1.46 6.63 0.52
CA PHE A 98 -2.37 7.76 0.37
C PHE A 98 -2.31 8.39 -1.03
N GLY A 99 -1.46 7.93 -1.95
CA GLY A 99 -1.29 8.54 -3.26
C GLY A 99 -0.76 9.97 -3.19
N PHE A 100 0.00 10.29 -2.14
CA PHE A 100 0.63 11.58 -1.98
C PHE A 100 1.74 11.73 -3.04
N PRO A 101 1.82 12.87 -3.75
CA PRO A 101 2.83 13.07 -4.77
C PRO A 101 4.23 12.96 -4.15
N ILE A 102 5.16 12.32 -4.85
CA ILE A 102 6.57 12.23 -4.47
C ILE A 102 7.40 13.18 -5.31
N TYR A 103 8.49 13.69 -4.73
CA TYR A 103 9.45 14.48 -5.49
C TYR A 103 10.19 13.56 -6.47
N VAL A 104 10.28 13.98 -7.73
CA VAL A 104 11.00 13.26 -8.78
C VAL A 104 12.09 14.19 -9.28
N ASP A 105 13.35 13.77 -9.16
CA ASP A 105 14.48 14.50 -9.71
C ASP A 105 14.61 14.14 -11.20
N THR A 106 14.27 15.08 -12.10
CA THR A 106 14.37 14.90 -13.55
C THR A 106 15.65 15.55 -14.12
N GLY A 107 16.56 15.97 -13.25
CA GLY A 107 17.73 16.79 -13.60
C GLY A 107 17.42 18.29 -13.72
N HIS A 108 16.19 18.72 -13.40
CA HIS A 108 15.75 20.11 -13.44
C HIS A 108 15.18 20.55 -12.08
N PRO A 109 16.04 20.74 -11.05
CA PRO A 109 15.61 20.87 -9.67
C PRO A 109 14.60 22.00 -9.40
N GLU A 110 14.73 23.13 -10.11
CA GLU A 110 13.78 24.24 -9.98
C GLU A 110 12.37 23.87 -10.48
N GLN A 111 12.30 23.17 -11.63
CA GLN A 111 11.04 22.75 -12.22
C GLN A 111 10.44 21.56 -11.48
N ASP A 112 11.27 20.62 -11.03
CA ASP A 112 10.88 19.48 -10.20
C ASP A 112 10.26 19.95 -8.89
N GLN A 113 10.89 20.94 -8.25
CA GLN A 113 10.36 21.54 -7.02
C GLN A 113 9.05 22.28 -7.26
N ALA A 114 8.93 23.05 -8.36
CA ALA A 114 7.69 23.73 -8.71
C ALA A 114 6.55 22.75 -9.01
N ASN A 115 6.83 21.69 -9.75
CA ASN A 115 5.88 20.63 -10.07
C ASN A 115 5.42 19.89 -8.81
N TYR A 116 6.37 19.50 -7.96
CA TYR A 116 6.08 18.85 -6.69
C TYR A 116 5.26 19.74 -5.75
N ALA A 117 5.63 21.02 -5.60
CA ALA A 117 4.90 21.97 -4.76
C ALA A 117 3.47 22.21 -5.26
N THR A 118 3.29 22.29 -6.59
CA THR A 118 1.98 22.44 -7.23
C THR A 118 1.12 21.19 -7.01
N ALA A 119 1.66 20.00 -7.30
CA ALA A 119 0.97 18.73 -7.11
C ALA A 119 0.60 18.49 -5.65
N LYS A 120 1.52 18.78 -4.73
CA LYS A 120 1.28 18.70 -3.29
C LYS A 120 0.14 19.63 -2.87
N SER A 121 0.18 20.90 -3.29
CA SER A 121 -0.85 21.87 -2.92
C SER A 121 -2.22 21.48 -3.48
N ALA A 122 -2.28 21.06 -4.75
CA ALA A 122 -3.52 20.59 -5.36
C ALA A 122 -4.10 19.35 -4.68
N TRP A 123 -3.24 18.41 -4.24
CA TRP A 123 -3.67 17.21 -3.52
C TRP A 123 -4.23 17.55 -2.13
N ILE A 124 -3.60 18.49 -1.41
CA ILE A 124 -4.05 18.96 -0.09
C ILE A 124 -5.37 19.73 -0.22
N ASP A 125 -5.51 20.58 -1.24
CA ASP A 125 -6.71 21.36 -1.50
C ASP A 125 -7.89 20.48 -1.91
N ALA A 126 -7.63 19.44 -2.71
CA ALA A 126 -8.65 18.49 -3.15
C ALA A 126 -9.26 17.68 -1.99
N ASP A 127 -8.47 17.33 -0.98
CA ASP A 127 -8.96 16.59 0.19
C ASP A 127 -8.11 16.88 1.45
N PRO A 128 -8.43 17.97 2.18
CA PRO A 128 -7.67 18.36 3.36
C PRO A 128 -7.81 17.35 4.50
N ALA A 129 -8.92 16.60 4.57
CA ALA A 129 -9.10 15.53 5.56
C ALA A 129 -8.14 14.36 5.29
N ARG A 130 -7.93 14.00 4.02
CA ARG A 130 -6.94 12.99 3.61
C ARG A 130 -5.52 13.41 3.97
N TYR A 131 -5.19 14.70 3.89
CA TYR A 131 -3.90 15.22 4.35
C TYR A 131 -3.73 15.10 5.87
N GLN A 132 -4.76 15.43 6.65
CA GLN A 132 -4.73 15.26 8.10
C GLN A 132 -4.55 13.80 8.51
N GLU A 133 -5.23 12.88 7.84
CA GLU A 133 -5.07 11.43 8.06
C GLU A 133 -3.66 10.96 7.71
N LEU A 134 -3.10 11.44 6.59
CA LEU A 134 -1.71 11.16 6.21
C LEU A 134 -0.73 11.63 7.30
N MET A 135 -0.88 12.86 7.80
CA MET A 135 -0.04 13.40 8.87
C MET A 135 -0.17 12.59 10.16
N ARG A 136 -1.39 12.17 10.52
CA ARG A 136 -1.63 11.32 11.69
C ARG A 136 -0.93 9.96 11.57
N GLN A 137 -0.92 9.36 10.39
CA GLN A 137 -0.24 8.09 10.13
C GLN A 137 1.29 8.23 10.15
N LEU A 138 1.81 9.34 9.62
CA LEU A 138 3.25 9.62 9.55
C LEU A 138 3.86 9.97 10.91
N TYR A 139 3.17 10.80 11.69
CA TYR A 139 3.72 11.37 12.93
C TYR A 139 3.10 10.80 14.20
N GLY A 140 2.08 9.93 14.07
CA GLY A 140 1.24 9.51 15.21
C GLY A 140 0.35 10.66 15.68
N GLU A 141 -0.65 10.38 16.50
CA GLU A 141 -1.42 11.42 17.20
C GLU A 141 -0.45 12.47 17.76
N PRO A 142 -0.74 13.79 17.68
CA PRO A 142 0.02 14.74 18.47
C PRO A 142 -0.11 14.26 19.91
N THR A 143 0.98 13.77 20.49
CA THR A 143 1.04 13.46 21.91
C THR A 143 0.40 14.66 22.59
N PRO A 144 -0.72 14.53 23.33
CA PRO A 144 -1.19 15.66 24.10
C PRO A 144 0.02 16.08 24.94
N LEU A 145 0.48 17.31 24.74
CA LEU A 145 1.41 17.95 25.65
C LEU A 145 0.68 17.94 26.99
N ILE A 146 0.91 16.88 27.77
CA ILE A 146 0.54 16.87 29.17
C ILE A 146 1.51 17.86 29.80
N GLU A 147 1.14 19.14 29.77
CA GLU A 147 1.60 20.09 30.78
C GLU A 147 1.14 19.51 32.12
N ARG A 148 2.10 18.96 32.87
CA ARG A 148 1.96 18.69 34.29
C ARG A 148 2.65 19.81 35.07
#